data_AF-A0A4P7GIZ1-F1
#
_entry.id   AF-A0A4P7GIZ1-F1
#
_cell.length_a   1.000
_cell.length_b   1.000
_cell.length_c   1.000
_cell.angle_alpha   90.00
_cell.angle_beta   90.00
_cell.angle_gamma   90.00
#
_symmetry.space_group_name_H-M   'P 1'
#
loop_
_entity.id
_entity.type
_entity.pdbx_description
1 polymer ?
#
loop_
_entity_poly.entity_id
_entity_poly.type
_entity_poly.pdbx_seq_one_letter_code
_entity_poly.pdbx_strand_id
1 'polypeptide(L)' 'MPMPPPKASTEGPRDRQVFHEMGQIVRALEARGPQPVDELRSLVGADFWEGDRFESALAFAIADGLVHRGPGGVISPSG' A
#
# COMPACT_ATOMS: atom_id res chain seq x y z
N MET A 1 3.79 -40.97 11.08
CA MET A 1 4.52 -39.88 10.42
C MET A 1 4.50 -38.68 11.36
N PRO A 2 5.63 -38.06 11.74
CA PRO A 2 5.57 -36.82 12.50
C PRO A 2 5.15 -35.69 11.55
N MET A 3 4.20 -34.87 11.98
CA MET A 3 3.77 -33.68 11.22
C MET A 3 4.93 -32.69 11.05
N PRO A 4 5.02 -31.97 9.92
CA PRO A 4 5.96 -30.87 9.78
C PRO A 4 5.58 -29.75 10.77
N PRO A 5 6.56 -29.02 11.34
CA PRO A 5 6.26 -27.90 12.21
C PRO A 5 5.48 -26.84 11.42
N PRO A 6 4.50 -26.15 12.04
CA PRO A 6 3.82 -25.04 11.38
C PRO A 6 4.88 -24.02 10.97
N LYS A 7 4.87 -23.61 9.70
CA LYS A 7 5.70 -22.49 9.22
C LYS A 7 5.39 -21.31 10.13
N ALA A 8 6.39 -20.80 10.83
CA ALA A 8 6.27 -19.48 11.44
C ALA A 8 5.85 -18.53 10.32
N SER A 9 4.62 -18.02 10.36
CA SER A 9 4.24 -16.90 9.52
C SER A 9 5.21 -15.78 9.86
N THR A 10 6.21 -15.58 9.01
CA THR A 10 7.22 -14.51 9.11
C THR A 10 6.62 -13.13 8.86
N GLU A 11 5.29 -13.00 8.90
CA GLU A 11 4.58 -11.74 8.84
C GLU A 11 4.62 -11.09 10.23
N GLY A 12 5.54 -10.15 10.40
CA GLY A 12 5.61 -9.33 11.61
C GLY A 12 4.39 -8.42 11.73
N PRO A 13 4.13 -7.83 12.91
CA PRO A 13 3.11 -6.79 13.09
C PRO A 13 3.27 -5.62 12.11
N ARG A 14 4.52 -5.34 11.70
CA ARG A 14 4.86 -4.32 10.70
C ARG A 14 4.29 -4.65 9.31
N ASP A 15 4.28 -5.92 8.92
CA ASP A 15 3.80 -6.33 7.60
C ASP A 15 2.29 -6.17 7.51
N ARG A 16 1.56 -6.53 8.57
CA ARG A 16 0.10 -6.32 8.64
C ARG A 16 -0.29 -4.85 8.55
N GLN A 17 0.47 -3.98 9.20
CA GLN A 17 0.25 -2.54 9.14
C GLN A 17 0.48 -2.00 7.73
N VAL A 18 1.56 -2.41 7.07
CA VAL A 18 1.84 -2.03 5.67
C VAL A 18 0.75 -2.52 4.73
N PHE A 19 0.25 -3.76 4.88
CA PHE A 19 -0.88 -4.25 4.10
C PHE A 19 -2.16 -3.41 4.30
N HIS A 20 -2.41 -2.96 5.53
CA HIS A 20 -3.54 -2.07 5.81
C HIS A 20 -3.39 -0.73 5.07
N GLU A 21 -2.20 -0.13 5.13
CA GLU A 21 -1.85 1.13 4.46
C GLU A 21 -1.93 1.01 2.92
N MET A 22 -1.43 -0.08 2.35
CA MET A 22 -1.62 -0.42 0.93
C MET A 22 -3.11 -0.48 0.56
N GLY A 23 -3.92 -1.14 1.39
CA GLY A 23 -5.36 -1.21 1.19
C GLY A 23 -6.08 0.14 1.34
N GLN A 24 -5.54 1.08 2.13
CA GLN A 24 -6.07 2.45 2.18
C GLN A 24 -5.77 3.22 0.88
N ILE A 25 -4.56 3.07 0.34
CA ILE A 25 -4.16 3.67 -0.94
C ILE A 25 -5.08 3.19 -2.08
N VAL A 26 -5.23 1.87 -2.23
CA VAL A 26 -6.05 1.29 -3.32
C VAL A 26 -7.50 1.77 -3.23
N ARG A 27 -8.13 1.67 -2.05
CA ARG A 27 -9.52 2.11 -1.86
C ARG A 27 -9.73 3.60 -2.11
N ALA A 28 -8.76 4.44 -1.75
CA ALA A 28 -8.82 5.86 -2.03
C ALA A 28 -8.83 6.16 -3.53
N LEU A 29 -7.98 5.45 -4.29
CA LEU A 29 -7.90 5.54 -5.74
C LEU A 29 -9.14 4.95 -6.44
N GLU A 30 -9.70 3.86 -5.93
CA GLU A 30 -10.96 3.31 -6.44
C GLU A 30 -12.12 4.29 -6.22
N ALA A 31 -12.16 4.97 -5.07
CA ALA A 31 -13.24 5.88 -4.72
C ALA A 31 -13.14 7.27 -5.40
N ARG A 32 -11.93 7.78 -5.62
CA ARG A 32 -11.68 9.13 -6.16
C ARG A 32 -11.12 9.14 -7.58
N GLY A 33 -10.78 7.98 -8.13
CA GLY A 33 -10.05 7.84 -9.38
C GLY A 33 -8.54 8.11 -9.23
N PRO A 34 -7.79 8.15 -10.34
CA PRO A 34 -6.36 8.42 -10.34
C PRO A 34 -6.01 9.77 -9.70
N GLN A 35 -4.96 9.81 -8.87
CA GLN A 35 -4.54 11.00 -8.13
C GLN A 35 -3.02 11.23 -8.22
N PRO A 36 -2.53 12.49 -8.26
CA PRO A 36 -1.14 12.80 -7.99
C PRO A 36 -0.68 12.24 -6.63
N VAL A 37 0.61 11.90 -6.51
CA VAL A 37 1.16 11.33 -5.27
C VAL A 37 0.88 12.20 -4.03
N ASP A 38 1.05 13.51 -4.14
CA ASP A 38 0.85 14.43 -3.02
C ASP A 38 -0.64 14.53 -2.62
N GLU A 39 -1.55 14.56 -3.60
CA GLU A 39 -2.99 14.54 -3.33
C GLU A 39 -3.44 13.21 -2.72
N LEU A 40 -2.90 12.10 -3.21
CA LEU A 40 -3.14 10.77 -2.65
C LEU A 40 -2.66 10.68 -1.20
N ARG A 41 -1.49 11.24 -0.88
CA ARG A 41 -0.96 11.31 0.50
C ARG A 41 -1.95 12.00 1.43
N SER A 42 -2.42 13.19 1.05
CA SER A 42 -3.41 13.91 1.86
C SER A 42 -4.76 13.18 1.92
N LEU A 43 -5.18 12.54 0.83
CA LEU A 43 -6.45 11.81 0.74
C LEU A 43 -6.53 10.62 1.71
N VAL A 44 -5.43 9.88 1.88
CA VAL A 44 -5.34 8.75 2.82
C VAL A 44 -4.98 9.17 4.25
N GLY A 45 -4.74 10.47 4.47
CA GLY A 45 -4.29 10.99 5.76
C GLY A 45 -2.87 10.55 6.13
N ALA A 46 -2.02 10.30 5.12
CA ALA A 46 -0.65 9.82 5.31
C ALA A 46 0.27 10.82 6.03
N ASP A 47 -0.12 12.09 6.11
CA ASP A 47 0.59 13.10 6.90
C ASP A 47 0.57 12.81 8.40
N PHE A 48 -0.36 11.97 8.87
CA PHE A 48 -0.44 11.49 10.25
C PHE A 48 0.16 10.11 10.44
N TRP A 49 0.69 9.49 9.39
CA TRP A 49 1.39 8.22 9.50
C TRP A 49 2.82 8.45 9.99
N GLU A 50 3.40 7.43 10.60
CA GLU A 50 4.75 7.53 11.14
C GLU A 50 5.81 7.44 10.02
N GLY A 51 6.71 8.41 9.96
CA GLY A 51 7.92 8.35 9.11
C GLY A 51 7.64 8.26 7.62
N ASP A 52 8.29 7.32 6.95
CA ASP A 52 8.26 7.06 5.50
C ASP A 52 7.25 5.97 5.11
N ARG A 53 6.20 5.80 5.93
CA ARG A 53 5.23 4.72 5.76
C ARG A 53 4.43 4.82 4.48
N PHE A 54 4.05 6.03 4.09
CA PHE A 54 3.34 6.24 2.83
C PHE A 54 4.19 5.84 1.64
N GLU A 55 5.44 6.26 1.62
CA GLU A 55 6.40 5.94 0.56
C GLU A 55 6.65 4.43 0.50
N SER A 56 6.78 3.77 1.67
CA SER A 56 6.92 2.32 1.78
C SER A 56 5.68 1.60 1.25
N ALA A 57 4.49 1.93 1.75
CA ALA A 57 3.23 1.31 1.33
C ALA A 57 2.94 1.53 -0.16
N LEU A 58 3.23 2.73 -0.69
CA LEU A 58 3.10 3.01 -2.11
C LEU A 58 4.10 2.19 -2.94
N ALA A 59 5.35 2.06 -2.50
CA ALA A 59 6.34 1.23 -3.17
C ALA A 59 5.93 -0.24 -3.20
N PHE A 60 5.42 -0.78 -2.09
CA PHE A 60 4.90 -2.14 -2.03
C PHE A 60 3.66 -2.32 -2.91
N ALA A 61 2.71 -1.38 -2.90
CA ALA A 61 1.53 -1.43 -3.76
C ALA A 61 1.88 -1.41 -5.26
N ILE A 62 2.92 -0.65 -5.65
CA ILE A 62 3.44 -0.66 -7.01
C ILE A 62 4.13 -2.00 -7.33
N ALA A 63 4.96 -2.50 -6.43
CA ALA A 63 5.68 -3.76 -6.61
C ALA A 63 4.73 -4.97 -6.74
N ASP A 64 3.65 -4.98 -5.96
CA ASP A 64 2.60 -6.00 -5.98
C ASP A 64 1.62 -5.80 -7.15
N GLY A 65 1.78 -4.73 -7.93
CA GLY A 65 0.95 -4.45 -9.09
C GLY A 65 -0.47 -3.99 -8.76
N LEU A 66 -0.76 -3.61 -7.51
CA LEU A 66 -2.06 -3.12 -7.07
C LEU A 66 -2.38 -1.73 -7.64
N VAL A 67 -1.33 -0.92 -7.81
CA VAL A 67 -1.39 0.41 -8.41
C VAL A 67 -0.23 0.60 -9.38
N HIS A 68 -0.33 1.59 -10.25
CA HIS A 68 0.75 1.94 -11.17
C HIS A 68 0.92 3.45 -11.30
N ARG A 69 2.15 3.86 -11.62
CA ARG A 69 2.49 5.26 -11.94
C ARG A 69 2.21 5.52 -13.41
N GLY A 70 1.23 6.39 -13.67
CA GLY A 70 0.93 6.93 -14.98
C GLY A 70 1.79 8.14 -15.35
N PRO A 71 1.54 8.72 -16.55
CA PRO A 71 2.19 9.94 -16.98
C PRO A 71 1.97 11.09 -15.98
N GLY A 72 2.98 11.93 -15.78
CA GLY A 72 2.88 13.09 -14.89
C GLY A 72 2.88 12.75 -13.39
N GLY A 73 3.22 11.52 -13.01
CA GLY A 73 3.28 11.13 -11.59
C GLY A 73 1.92 10.84 -10.95
N VAL A 74 0.89 10.65 -11.77
CA VAL A 74 -0.44 10.23 -11.31
C VAL A 74 -0.41 8.75 -10.95
N ILE A 75 -0.99 8.39 -9.80
CA ILE A 75 -1.17 7.01 -9.36
C ILE A 75 -2.57 6.56 -9.75
N SER A 76 -2.66 5.38 -10.36
CA SER A 76 -3.91 4.75 -10.77
C SER A 76 -4.03 3.35 -10.17
N PRO A 77 -5.25 2.89 -9.81
CA PRO A 77 -5.45 1.50 -9.43
C PRO A 77 -5.28 0.60 -10.68
N SER A 78 -4.79 -0.62 -10.49
CA SER A 78 -4.55 -1.54 -11.61
C SER A 78 -5.79 -2.24 -12.14
N GLY A 79 -6.91 -2.21 -11.40
CA GLY A 79 -8.20 -2.78 -11.82
C GLY A 79 -8.96 -3.43 -10.69
#